data_AF-A0A538S523-F1
#
_entry.id   AF-A0A538S523-F1
#
_cell.length_a   1.000
_cell.length_b   1.000
_cell.length_c   1.000
_cell.angle_alpha   90.00
_cell.angle_beta   90.00
_cell.angle_gamma   90.00
#
_symmetry.space_group_name_H-M   'P 1'
#
loop_
_entity.id
_entity.type
_entity.pdbx_description
1 polymer ?
#
loop_
_entity_poly.entity_id
_entity_poly.type
_entity_poly.pdbx_seq_one_letter_code
_entity_poly.pdbx_strand_id
1 'polypeptide(L)'
;MFKGFRDFILRGNVVDLAVAVIMGAAFGNVVNSMVKNIITPLIALAGGAPDFSAIRTGPLLWGNLLNDILSFIILAVIVYFVVVVPVNRLLARLKPAEPPPQPTRKCPECLSAIPTAARRCAYCTAQVTPA
;
A
#
# COMPACT_ATOMS: atom_id res chain seq x y z
N MET A 1 -17.14 -28.04 12.03
CA MET A 1 -16.81 -26.60 11.89
C MET A 1 -15.31 -26.33 11.82
N PHE A 2 -14.48 -26.85 12.74
CA PHE A 2 -13.02 -26.64 12.72
C PHE A 2 -12.28 -27.09 11.45
N LYS A 3 -12.71 -28.18 10.79
CA LYS A 3 -12.16 -28.58 9.47
C LYS A 3 -12.44 -27.54 8.38
N GLY A 4 -13.69 -27.08 8.25
CA GLY A 4 -14.08 -26.09 7.26
C GLY A 4 -13.43 -24.72 7.46
N PHE A 5 -13.16 -24.33 8.70
CA PHE A 5 -12.41 -23.11 9.01
C PHE A 5 -10.92 -23.22 8.62
N ARG A 6 -10.30 -24.38 8.90
CA ARG A 6 -8.94 -24.67 8.42
C ARG A 6 -8.87 -24.66 6.89
N ASP A 7 -9.81 -25.30 6.20
CA ASP A 7 -9.88 -25.33 4.73
C ASP A 7 -10.19 -23.96 4.11
N PHE A 8 -10.76 -23.03 4.87
CA PHE A 8 -10.96 -21.64 4.47
C PHE A 8 -9.67 -20.83 4.60
N ILE A 9 -8.97 -20.94 5.73
CA ILE A 9 -7.67 -20.27 5.97
C ILE A 9 -6.60 -20.80 5.01
N LEU A 10 -6.59 -22.10 4.72
CA LEU A 10 -5.62 -22.71 3.80
C LEU A 10 -5.78 -22.25 2.34
N ARG A 11 -6.84 -21.51 2.00
CA ARG A 11 -6.90 -20.77 0.74
C ARG A 11 -5.93 -19.59 0.87
N GLY A 12 -4.64 -19.81 0.58
CA GLY A 12 -3.53 -18.88 0.86
C GLY A 12 -3.79 -17.39 0.56
N ASN A 13 -4.59 -17.08 -0.47
CA ASN A 13 -5.04 -15.73 -0.78
C ASN A 13 -5.74 -14.99 0.39
N VAL A 14 -6.44 -15.70 1.27
CA VAL A 14 -7.16 -15.12 2.43
C VAL A 14 -6.18 -14.71 3.52
N VAL A 15 -5.12 -15.48 3.74
CA VAL A 15 -4.12 -15.20 4.77
C VAL A 15 -3.29 -13.99 4.37
N ASP A 16 -2.83 -13.92 3.12
CA ASP A 16 -2.05 -12.79 2.62
C ASP A 16 -2.86 -11.49 2.67
N LEU A 17 -4.13 -11.54 2.29
CA LEU A 17 -5.03 -10.39 2.37
C LEU A 17 -5.30 -9.98 3.83
N ALA A 18 -5.50 -10.93 4.74
CA ALA A 18 -5.70 -10.64 6.15
C ALA A 18 -4.47 -9.97 6.78
N VAL A 19 -3.27 -10.49 6.48
CA VAL A 19 -2.01 -9.91 6.95
C VAL A 19 -1.83 -8.50 6.40
N ALA A 20 -2.10 -8.28 5.11
CA ALA A 20 -2.00 -6.96 4.49
C ALA A 20 -2.91 -5.91 5.17
N VAL A 21 -4.17 -6.27 5.46
CA VAL A 21 -5.14 -5.37 6.10
C VAL A 21 -4.72 -5.04 7.54
N ILE A 22 -4.30 -6.05 8.32
CA ILE A 22 -3.87 -5.86 9.71
C ILE A 22 -2.61 -4.98 9.76
N MET A 23 -1.62 -5.27 8.91
CA MET A 23 -0.38 -4.49 8.85
C MET A 23 -0.65 -3.05 8.37
N GLY A 24 -1.55 -2.87 7.39
CA GLY A 24 -1.96 -1.54 6.92
C GLY A 24 -2.63 -0.71 8.01
N ALA A 25 -3.56 -1.31 8.76
CA ALA A 25 -4.22 -0.64 9.88
C ALA A 25 -3.25 -0.28 11.02
N ALA A 26 -2.36 -1.21 11.38
CA ALA A 26 -1.34 -0.98 12.40
C ALA A 26 -0.37 0.14 12.01
N PHE A 27 0.06 0.17 10.74
CA PHE A 27 0.95 1.20 10.23
C PHE A 27 0.32 2.60 10.28
N GLY A 28 -0.97 2.70 9.93
CA GLY A 28 -1.72 3.95 10.05
C GLY A 28 -1.72 4.51 11.48
N ASN A 29 -1.83 3.64 12.49
CA ASN A 29 -1.77 4.06 13.90
C ASN A 29 -0.38 4.59 14.30
N VAL A 30 0.69 3.96 13.85
CA VAL A 30 2.07 4.41 14.11
C VAL A 30 2.32 5.76 13.47
N VAL A 31 1.92 5.93 12.21
CA VAL A 31 2.02 7.21 11.50
C VAL A 31 1.21 8.29 12.21
N ASN A 32 -0.04 8.02 12.57
CA ASN A 32 -0.90 8.96 13.28
C ASN A 32 -0.29 9.38 14.62
N SER A 33 0.31 8.44 15.35
CA SER A 33 1.02 8.72 16.60
C SER A 33 2.23 9.62 16.38
N MET A 34 3.04 9.33 15.35
CA MET A 34 4.20 10.15 15.01
C MET A 34 3.81 11.57 14.63
N VAL A 35 2.75 11.74 13.83
CA VAL A 35 2.26 13.07 13.43
C VAL A 35 1.73 13.84 14.63
N LYS A 36 0.84 13.22 15.42
CA LYS A 36 0.22 13.90 16.58
C LYS A 36 1.23 14.27 17.67
N ASN A 37 2.18 13.38 17.97
CA ASN A 37 3.06 13.55 19.13
C ASN A 37 4.35 14.31 18.82
N ILE A 38 4.83 14.27 17.58
CA ILE A 38 6.12 14.89 17.21
C ILE A 38 5.88 16.09 16.28
N ILE A 39 5.05 15.93 15.26
CA ILE A 39 4.96 16.92 14.17
C ILE A 39 4.01 18.07 14.52
N THR A 40 2.79 17.77 14.97
CA THR A 40 1.81 18.80 15.35
C THR A 40 2.38 19.80 16.37
N PRO A 41 3.08 19.40 17.45
CA PRO A 41 3.70 20.36 18.36
C PRO A 41 4.89 21.10 17.74
N LEU A 42 5.67 20.48 16.85
CA LEU A 42 6.79 21.14 16.17
C LEU A 42 6.30 22.23 15.20
N ILE A 43 5.20 21.97 14.48
CA ILE A 43 4.56 22.95 13.60
C ILE A 43 3.91 24.07 14.43
N ALA A 44 3.26 23.73 15.55
CA ALA A 44 2.67 24.72 16.45
C ALA A 44 3.75 25.67 17.04
N LEU A 45 4.94 25.15 17.32
CA LEU A 45 6.09 25.94 17.80
C LEU A 45 6.69 26.82 16.69
N ALA A 46 6.75 26.32 15.45
CA ALA A 46 7.41 27.00 14.33
C ALA A 46 6.52 28.00 13.58
N GLY A 47 5.20 27.80 13.57
CA GLY A 47 4.25 28.57 12.74
C GLY A 47 3.12 29.26 13.49
N GLY A 48 3.05 29.13 14.82
CA GLY A 48 1.85 29.51 15.57
C GLY A 48 0.68 28.57 15.27
N ALA A 49 -0.30 28.50 16.18
CA ALA A 49 -1.41 27.54 16.07
C ALA A 49 -2.10 27.65 14.69
N PRO A 50 -2.19 26.57 13.89
CA PRO A 50 -3.07 26.52 12.72
C PRO A 50 -4.53 26.35 13.19
N ASP A 51 -4.97 27.21 14.12
CA ASP A 51 -6.30 27.16 14.71
C ASP A 51 -7.25 28.00 13.85
N PHE A 52 -7.67 27.42 12.72
CA PHE A 52 -8.77 27.95 11.92
C PHE A 52 -10.13 27.77 12.61
N SER A 53 -10.15 27.15 13.80
CA SER A 53 -11.31 26.97 14.69
C SER A 53 -12.00 28.28 15.09
N ALA A 54 -11.30 29.42 14.96
CA ALA A 54 -11.82 30.76 15.22
C ALA A 54 -12.72 31.32 14.08
N ILE A 55 -12.69 30.74 12.87
CA ILE A 55 -13.56 31.15 11.76
C ILE A 55 -14.92 30.45 11.91
N ARG A 56 -15.79 31.02 12.76
CA ARG A 56 -17.16 30.56 12.95
C ARG A 56 -18.13 31.42 12.13
N THR A 57 -18.69 30.85 11.07
CA THR A 57 -19.87 31.40 10.40
C THR A 57 -21.11 30.58 10.84
N GLY A 58 -21.62 30.83 12.04
CA GLY A 58 -22.81 30.16 12.58
C GLY A 58 -22.57 28.71 13.06
N PRO A 59 -23.58 27.80 12.99
CA PRO A 59 -23.50 26.43 13.52
C PRO A 59 -22.60 25.48 12.70
N LEU A 60 -22.00 25.95 11.60
CA LEU A 60 -21.12 25.17 10.75
C LEU A 60 -19.65 25.41 11.15
N LEU A 61 -19.00 24.37 11.66
CA LEU A 61 -17.61 24.35 12.13
C LEU A 61 -16.61 24.21 10.95
N TRP A 62 -16.65 25.13 9.99
CA TRP A 62 -15.74 25.13 8.84
C TRP A 62 -14.27 25.11 9.24
N GLY A 63 -13.93 25.71 10.38
CA GLY A 63 -12.58 25.72 10.94
C GLY A 63 -12.01 24.34 11.24
N ASN A 64 -12.82 23.40 11.73
CA ASN A 64 -12.36 22.05 12.06
C ASN A 64 -12.10 21.24 10.79
N LEU A 65 -12.99 21.36 9.80
CA LEU A 65 -12.83 20.69 8.52
C LEU A 65 -11.54 21.13 7.82
N LEU A 66 -11.25 22.44 7.82
CA LEU A 66 -10.03 22.98 7.21
C LEU A 66 -8.77 22.51 7.95
N ASN A 67 -8.83 22.42 9.27
CA ASN A 67 -7.74 21.90 10.10
C ASN A 67 -7.48 20.40 9.86
N ASP A 68 -8.54 19.60 9.73
CA ASP A 68 -8.44 18.17 9.43
C ASP A 68 -7.85 17.94 8.02
N ILE A 69 -8.27 18.73 7.03
CA ILE A 69 -7.71 18.68 5.68
C ILE A 69 -6.22 19.06 5.69
N LEU A 70 -5.85 20.15 6.37
CA LEU A 70 -4.46 20.59 6.48
C LEU A 70 -3.60 19.51 7.17
N SER A 71 -4.11 18.94 8.27
CA SER A 71 -3.46 17.85 8.99
C SER A 71 -3.29 16.60 8.13
N PHE A 72 -4.29 16.26 7.31
CA PHE A 72 -4.21 15.14 6.38
C PHE A 72 -3.15 15.36 5.30
N ILE A 73 -3.07 16.57 4.73
CA ILE A 73 -2.05 16.92 3.72
C ILE A 73 -0.64 16.83 4.33
N ILE A 74 -0.44 17.37 5.54
CA ILE A 74 0.83 17.31 6.24
C ILE A 74 1.24 15.85 6.50
N LEU A 75 0.30 15.02 6.99
CA LEU A 75 0.54 13.60 7.21
C LEU A 75 0.93 12.89 5.90
N ALA A 76 0.20 13.11 4.81
CA ALA A 76 0.47 12.49 3.52
C ALA A 76 1.88 12.83 3.00
N VAL A 77 2.28 14.10 3.08
CA VAL A 77 3.62 14.55 2.67
C VAL A 77 4.71 13.88 3.50
N ILE A 78 4.53 13.81 4.81
CA ILE A 78 5.52 13.23 5.72
C ILE A 78 5.63 11.72 5.54
N VAL A 79 4.52 11.00 5.45
CA VAL A 79 4.53 9.55 5.19
C VAL A 79 5.24 9.25 3.87
N TYR A 80 4.92 10.02 2.83
CA TYR A 80 5.58 9.86 1.54
C TYR A 80 7.10 10.05 1.67
N PHE A 81 7.55 11.12 2.34
CA PHE A 81 8.97 11.46 2.41
C PHE A 81 9.77 10.57 3.39
N VAL A 82 9.20 10.24 4.55
CA VAL A 82 9.89 9.49 5.62
C VAL A 82 9.80 7.99 5.43
N VAL A 83 8.75 7.48 4.77
CA VAL A 83 8.51 6.05 4.61
C VAL A 83 8.67 5.64 3.16
N VAL A 84 7.86 6.21 2.26
CA VAL A 84 7.78 5.73 0.87
C VAL A 84 9.10 5.97 0.13
N VAL A 85 9.70 7.16 0.24
CA VAL A 85 10.97 7.49 -0.43
C VAL A 85 12.12 6.58 0.01
N PRO A 86 12.44 6.42 1.30
CA PRO A 86 13.56 5.55 1.71
C PRO A 86 13.27 4.08 1.45
N VAL A 87 12.04 3.62 1.65
CA VAL A 87 11.67 2.22 1.33
C VAL A 87 11.80 1.96 -0.17
N ASN A 88 11.28 2.85 -1.03
CA ASN A 88 11.45 2.72 -2.49
C ASN A 88 12.91 2.79 -2.90
N ARG A 89 13.70 3.69 -2.28
CA ARG A 89 15.13 3.82 -2.53
C ARG A 89 15.90 2.58 -2.11
N LEU A 90 15.52 1.94 -1.01
CA LEU A 90 16.13 0.71 -0.52
C LEU A 90 15.70 -0.51 -1.35
N LEU A 91 14.42 -0.62 -1.71
CA LEU A 91 13.89 -1.67 -2.58
C LEU A 91 14.54 -1.63 -3.96
N ALA A 92 14.73 -0.43 -4.53
CA ALA A 92 15.46 -0.26 -5.80
C ALA A 92 16.93 -0.68 -5.73
N ARG A 93 17.51 -0.78 -4.51
CA ARG A 93 18.86 -1.28 -4.28
C ARG A 93 18.90 -2.79 -4.02
N LEU A 94 17.84 -3.34 -3.44
CA LEU A 94 17.77 -4.76 -3.05
C LEU A 94 17.19 -5.67 -4.13
N LYS A 95 16.32 -5.17 -5.00
CA LYS A 95 15.71 -5.94 -6.09
C LYS A 95 16.05 -5.31 -7.44
N PRO A 96 16.72 -6.02 -8.38
CA PRO A 96 16.66 -5.66 -9.78
C PRO A 96 15.18 -5.61 -10.18
N ALA A 97 14.78 -4.58 -10.94
CA ALA A 97 13.39 -4.34 -11.34
C ALA A 97 12.67 -5.66 -11.68
N GLU A 98 11.68 -6.02 -10.87
CA GLU A 98 10.83 -7.17 -11.14
C GLU A 98 10.18 -6.90 -12.50
N PRO A 99 10.43 -7.72 -13.54
CA PRO A 99 9.87 -7.46 -14.85
C PRO A 99 8.35 -7.31 -14.69
N PRO A 100 7.72 -6.30 -15.33
CA PRO A 100 6.28 -6.13 -15.25
C PRO A 100 5.60 -7.48 -15.52
N PRO A 101 4.52 -7.81 -14.79
CA PRO A 101 3.87 -9.11 -14.91
C PRO A 101 3.58 -9.38 -16.38
N GLN A 102 4.37 -10.28 -16.97
CA GLN A 102 4.25 -10.56 -18.39
C GLN A 102 2.89 -11.20 -18.62
N PRO A 103 2.11 -10.74 -19.60
CA PRO A 103 0.83 -11.36 -19.91
C PRO A 103 1.06 -12.85 -20.17
N THR A 104 0.30 -13.69 -19.47
CA THR A 104 0.36 -15.14 -19.57
C THR A 104 -0.70 -15.64 -20.53
N ARG A 105 -0.36 -16.69 -21.28
CA ARG A 105 -1.28 -17.42 -22.17
C ARG A 105 -1.24 -18.91 -21.81
N LYS A 106 -2.29 -19.65 -22.17
CA LYS A 106 -2.29 -21.11 -22.02
C LYS A 106 -1.43 -21.73 -23.12
N CYS A 107 -0.57 -22.67 -22.74
CA CYS A 107 0.17 -23.49 -23.69
C CYS A 107 -0.82 -24.37 -24.49
N PRO A 108 -0.69 -24.45 -25.83
CA PRO A 108 -1.58 -25.29 -26.66
C PRO A 108 -1.44 -26.79 -26.35
N GLU A 109 -0.24 -27.25 -25.98
CA GLU A 109 0.02 -28.67 -25.71
C GLU A 109 -0.43 -29.14 -24.32
N CYS A 110 0.00 -28.44 -23.26
CA CYS A 110 -0.20 -28.90 -21.87
C CYS A 110 -1.16 -28.04 -21.06
N LEU A 111 -1.77 -27.00 -21.66
CA LEU A 111 -2.74 -26.09 -21.02
C LEU A 111 -2.23 -25.32 -19.79
N SER A 112 -0.94 -25.40 -19.48
CA SER A 112 -0.30 -24.64 -18.41
C SER A 112 -0.15 -23.15 -18.77
N ALA A 113 -0.10 -22.28 -17.76
CA ALA A 113 0.13 -20.85 -17.96
C ALA A 113 1.61 -20.58 -18.26
N ILE A 114 1.88 -20.02 -19.43
CA ILE A 114 3.22 -19.63 -19.90
C ILE A 114 3.25 -18.14 -20.23
N PRO A 115 4.40 -17.45 -20.10
CA PRO A 115 4.52 -16.08 -20.59
C PRO A 115 4.31 -16.03 -22.11
N THR A 116 3.69 -14.96 -22.60
CA THR A 116 3.44 -14.73 -24.05
C THR A 116 4.72 -14.79 -24.88
N ALA A 117 5.83 -14.25 -24.36
CA ALA A 117 7.15 -14.28 -25.00
C ALA A 117 7.87 -15.64 -24.93
N ALA A 118 7.31 -16.65 -24.25
CA ALA A 118 7.97 -17.95 -24.11
C ALA A 118 7.97 -18.71 -25.45
N ARG A 119 9.17 -19.12 -25.88
CA ARG A 119 9.41 -20.00 -27.04
C ARG A 119 9.44 -21.49 -26.67
N ARG A 120 9.58 -21.80 -25.39
CA ARG A 120 9.56 -23.15 -24.82
C ARG A 120 8.71 -23.16 -23.56
N CYS A 121 7.83 -24.13 -23.45
CA CYS A 121 7.02 -24.31 -22.25
C CYS A 121 7.87 -24.87 -21.10
N ALA A 122 7.76 -24.29 -19.90
CA ALA A 122 8.46 -24.76 -18.71
C ALA A 122 7.92 -26.11 -18.17
N TYR A 123 6.65 -26.43 -18.45
CA TYR A 123 5.99 -27.64 -17.93
C TYR A 123 6.18 -28.85 -18.83
N CYS A 124 5.91 -28.71 -20.13
CA CYS A 124 5.97 -29.83 -21.08
C CYS A 124 7.18 -29.80 -22.02
N THR A 125 8.04 -28.79 -21.93
CA THR A 125 9.23 -28.60 -22.79
C THR A 125 8.97 -28.47 -24.29
N ALA A 126 7.69 -28.46 -24.73
CA ALA A 126 7.31 -28.26 -26.11
C ALA A 126 7.74 -26.86 -26.61
N GLN A 127 8.12 -26.80 -27.89
CA GLN A 127 8.35 -25.54 -28.58
C GLN A 127 7.00 -24.91 -28.90
N VAL A 128 6.79 -23.67 -28.48
CA VAL A 128 5.53 -22.95 -28.65
C VAL A 128 5.81 -21.66 -29.39
N THR A 129 5.03 -21.38 -30.44
CA THR A 129 5.13 -20.15 -31.22
C THR A 129 4.70 -18.96 -30.35
N PRO A 130 5.53 -17.93 -30.12
CA PRO A 130 5.12 -16.75 -29.35
C PRO A 130 3.89 -16.10 -30.00
N ALA A 131 2.96 -15.63 -29.18
CA ALA A 131 1.75 -14.92 -29.61
C ALA A 131 1.96 -13.41 -29.51
#